data_AF-A0A519J0R5-F1
#
_entry.id   AF-A0A519J0R5-F1
#
_cell.length_a   1.000
_cell.length_b   1.000
_cell.length_c   1.000
_cell.angle_alpha   90.00
_cell.angle_beta   90.00
_cell.angle_gamma   90.00
#
_symmetry.space_group_name_H-M   'P 1'
#
loop_
_entity.id
_entity.type
_entity.pdbx_description
1 polymer ?
#
loop_
_entity_poly.entity_id
_entity_poly.type
_entity_poly.pdbx_seq_one_letter_code
_entity_poly.pdbx_strand_id
1 'polypeptide(L)' 'MTEQPTPPEDTPGFNAETPHATPERPISDIARRALLEAAERRAAEDAAVLSPEHGGPRGPEPTRYGDWEKKGLAVDF' A
#
# COMPACT_ATOMS: atom_id res chain seq x y z
N MET A 1 -34.23 -12.78 25.14
CA MET A 1 -33.07 -12.74 24.24
C MET A 1 -33.61 -12.51 22.84
N THR A 2 -33.63 -11.27 22.37
CA THR A 2 -33.96 -10.96 20.97
C THR A 2 -32.64 -10.91 20.21
N GLU A 3 -32.28 -12.01 19.57
CA GLU A 3 -31.17 -12.06 18.63
C GLU A 3 -31.62 -11.35 17.35
N GLN A 4 -31.07 -10.16 17.10
CA GLN A 4 -31.15 -9.52 15.78
C GLN A 4 -30.20 -10.27 14.85
N PRO A 5 -30.64 -10.84 13.72
CA PRO A 5 -29.72 -11.36 12.72
C PRO A 5 -28.99 -10.19 12.05
N THR A 6 -27.67 -10.09 12.24
CA THR A 6 -26.82 -9.17 11.48
C THR A 6 -26.89 -9.54 10.00
N PRO A 7 -27.34 -8.64 9.10
CA PRO A 7 -27.28 -8.90 7.67
C PRO A 7 -25.81 -9.07 7.24
N PRO A 8 -25.48 -9.99 6.32
CA PRO A 8 -24.14 -10.01 5.74
C PRO A 8 -23.93 -8.68 5.02
N GLU A 9 -22.98 -7.87 5.48
CA GLU A 9 -22.55 -6.62 4.83
C GLU A 9 -21.76 -6.95 3.55
N ASP A 10 -22.42 -7.55 2.57
CA ASP A 10 -21.87 -7.83 1.24
C ASP A 10 -22.08 -6.62 0.31
N THR A 11 -21.84 -5.42 0.84
CA THR A 11 -21.87 -4.20 0.01
C THR A 11 -20.53 -4.10 -0.71
N PRO A 12 -20.49 -4.23 -2.04
CA PRO A 12 -19.23 -4.07 -2.75
C PRO A 12 -18.75 -2.63 -2.55
N GLY A 13 -17.59 -2.47 -1.91
CA GLY A 13 -16.96 -1.17 -1.73
C GLY A 13 -16.75 -0.49 -3.08
N PHE A 14 -16.74 0.84 -3.10
CA PHE A 14 -16.65 1.68 -4.30
C PHE A 14 -15.51 1.31 -5.25
N ASN A 15 -14.44 0.69 -4.72
CA ASN A 15 -13.22 0.35 -5.44
C ASN A 15 -12.82 -1.13 -5.32
N ALA A 16 -13.78 -2.03 -5.14
CA ALA A 16 -13.51 -3.47 -4.94
C ALA A 16 -12.56 -4.09 -5.99
N GLU A 17 -12.59 -3.61 -7.22
CA GLU A 17 -11.79 -4.12 -8.35
C GLU A 17 -10.51 -3.31 -8.59
N THR A 18 -10.27 -2.24 -7.84
CA THR A 18 -9.09 -1.37 -8.03
C THR A 18 -8.00 -1.72 -7.01
N PRO A 19 -6.86 -2.27 -7.43
CA PRO A 19 -5.80 -2.67 -6.51
C PRO A 19 -5.23 -1.44 -5.79
N HIS A 20 -4.96 -1.59 -4.48
CA HIS A 20 -4.43 -0.54 -3.60
C HIS A 20 -5.35 0.68 -3.41
N ALA A 21 -6.63 0.60 -3.78
CA ALA A 21 -7.63 1.62 -3.47
C ALA A 21 -8.31 1.32 -2.12
N THR A 22 -8.65 2.37 -1.37
CA THR A 22 -9.51 2.22 -0.17
C THR A 22 -10.94 1.89 -0.60
N PRO A 23 -11.58 0.81 -0.10
CA PRO A 23 -12.90 0.38 -0.56
C PRO A 23 -14.02 1.39 -0.23
N GLU A 24 -13.89 2.10 0.90
CA GLU A 24 -14.96 2.98 1.43
C GLU A 24 -15.04 4.37 0.78
N ARG A 25 -14.05 4.76 -0.04
CA ARG A 25 -13.94 6.13 -0.55
C ARG A 25 -14.05 6.17 -2.06
N PRO A 26 -15.02 6.88 -2.65
CA PRO A 26 -15.07 7.02 -4.11
C PRO A 26 -13.81 7.73 -4.62
N ILE A 27 -13.24 7.21 -5.71
CA ILE A 27 -12.10 7.79 -6.42
C ILE A 27 -12.54 8.28 -7.80
N SER A 28 -11.81 9.26 -8.36
CA SER A 28 -12.05 9.71 -9.73
C SER A 28 -11.62 8.66 -10.77
N ASP A 29 -12.15 8.76 -11.98
CA ASP A 29 -11.77 7.86 -13.09
C ASP A 29 -10.28 7.94 -13.41
N ILE A 30 -9.69 9.13 -13.30
CA ILE A 30 -8.25 9.35 -13.48
C ILE A 30 -7.46 8.60 -12.41
N ALA A 31 -7.88 8.68 -11.14
CA ALA A 31 -7.23 7.95 -10.06
C ALA A 31 -7.35 6.43 -10.24
N ARG A 32 -8.51 5.93 -10.68
CA ARG A 32 -8.72 4.51 -10.98
C ARG A 32 -7.76 4.03 -12.08
N ARG A 33 -7.66 4.77 -13.18
CA ARG A 33 -6.73 4.44 -14.29
C ARG A 33 -5.28 4.42 -13.83
N ALA A 34 -4.85 5.44 -13.08
CA ALA A 34 -3.49 5.52 -12.56
C ALA A 34 -3.13 4.31 -11.65
N LEU A 35 -4.07 3.88 -10.81
CA LEU A 35 -3.88 2.72 -9.93
C LEU A 35 -3.77 1.39 -10.69
N LEU A 36 -4.59 1.23 -11.74
CA LEU A 36 -4.55 0.04 -12.61
C LEU A 36 -3.22 -0.01 -13.37
N GLU A 37 -2.80 1.09 -14.00
CA GLU A 37 -1.53 1.17 -14.72
C GLU A 37 -0.32 0.93 -13.79
N ALA A 38 -0.36 1.46 -12.56
CA ALA A 38 0.66 1.18 -11.55
C ALA A 38 0.67 -0.30 -11.12
N ALA A 39 -0.48 -0.95 -11.07
CA ALA A 39 -0.57 -2.38 -10.78
C ALA A 39 -0.02 -3.23 -11.93
N GLU A 40 -0.32 -2.86 -13.18
CA GLU A 40 0.26 -3.50 -14.36
C GLU A 40 1.79 -3.36 -14.39
N ARG A 41 2.33 -2.17 -14.09
CA ARG A 41 3.78 -1.96 -13.96
C ARG A 41 4.39 -2.88 -12.91
N ARG A 42 3.82 -2.93 -11.70
CA ARG A 42 4.32 -3.81 -10.63
C ARG A 42 4.20 -5.30 -10.97
N ALA A 43 3.21 -5.68 -11.77
CA ALA A 43 3.06 -7.06 -12.22
C ALA A 43 4.05 -7.43 -13.34
N ALA A 44 4.46 -6.45 -14.16
CA ALA A 44 5.43 -6.60 -15.24
C ALA A 44 6.89 -6.44 -14.76
N GLU A 45 7.12 -5.73 -13.67
CA GLU A 45 8.40 -5.71 -12.98
C GLU A 45 8.66 -7.09 -12.36
N ASP A 46 9.70 -7.78 -12.84
CA ASP A 46 10.27 -8.91 -12.10
C ASP A 46 10.66 -8.36 -10.72
N ALA A 47 9.93 -8.79 -9.68
CA ALA A 47 10.31 -8.51 -8.31
C ALA A 47 11.68 -9.17 -8.09
N ALA A 48 12.74 -8.41 -8.36
CA ALA A 48 14.08 -8.83 -8.05
C ALA A 48 14.08 -9.16 -6.56
N VAL A 49 14.17 -10.46 -6.24
CA VAL A 49 14.23 -10.92 -4.86
C VAL A 49 15.60 -10.50 -4.36
N LEU A 50 15.69 -9.25 -3.93
CA LEU A 50 16.85 -8.74 -3.24
C LEU A 50 16.95 -9.51 -1.93
N SER A 51 18.14 -10.02 -1.63
CA SER A 51 18.38 -10.67 -0.36
C SER A 51 18.00 -9.70 0.77
N PRO A 52 17.32 -10.17 1.83
CA PRO A 52 16.95 -9.32 2.94
C PRO A 52 18.22 -8.69 3.52
N GLU A 53 18.15 -7.39 3.79
CA GLU A 53 19.22 -6.69 4.48
C GLU A 53 19.24 -7.11 5.96
N HIS A 54 20.40 -7.53 6.46
CA HIS A 54 20.60 -7.92 7.85
C HIS A 54 21.35 -6.83 8.60
N GLY A 55 20.79 -6.36 9.71
CA GLY A 55 21.40 -5.32 10.55
C GLY A 55 21.09 -3.88 10.15
N GLY A 56 20.46 -3.67 8.98
CA GLY A 56 19.98 -2.35 8.53
C GLY A 56 18.57 -2.00 9.05
N PRO A 57 18.16 -0.73 8.91
CA PRO A 57 16.80 -0.29 9.20
C PRO A 57 15.79 -0.99 8.28
N ARG A 58 14.57 -1.21 8.78
CA ARG A 58 13.49 -1.79 7.95
C ARG A 58 13.16 -0.85 6.79
N GLY A 59 13.32 -1.32 5.57
CA GLY A 59 12.98 -0.58 4.35
C GLY A 59 14.21 -0.09 3.59
N PRO A 60 14.02 0.77 2.57
CA PRO A 60 15.13 1.35 1.83
C PRO A 60 16.10 2.08 2.76
N GLU A 61 17.39 1.79 2.62
CA GLU A 61 18.48 2.39 3.40
C GLU A 61 18.38 3.94 3.36
N PRO A 62 18.17 4.62 4.50
CA PRO A 62 17.98 6.07 4.52
C PRO A 62 19.15 6.83 3.92
N THR A 63 20.37 6.27 4.01
CA THR A 63 21.57 6.81 3.35
C THR A 63 21.47 6.83 1.82
N ARG A 64 20.69 5.93 1.22
CA ARG A 64 20.49 5.80 -0.23
C ARG A 64 19.43 6.76 -0.77
N TYR A 65 18.52 7.26 0.07
CA TYR A 65 17.37 8.07 -0.35
C TYR A 65 17.26 9.44 0.33
N GLY A 66 18.24 9.83 1.14
CA GLY A 66 18.30 11.15 1.78
C GLY A 66 17.38 11.32 2.98
N ASP A 67 16.81 10.22 3.50
CA ASP A 67 15.89 10.23 4.64
C ASP A 67 16.64 9.94 5.95
N TRP A 68 17.53 10.85 6.35
CA TRP A 68 18.33 10.71 7.58
C TRP A 68 17.52 10.96 8.87
N GLU A 69 16.21 11.17 8.73
CA GLU A 69 15.34 11.55 9.83
C GLU A 69 14.45 10.41 10.28
N LYS A 70 14.54 10.07 11.58
CA LYS A 70 13.56 9.19 12.21
C LYS A 70 12.76 9.98 13.22
N LYS A 71 11.46 10.17 12.95
CA LYS A 71 10.56 11.01 13.76
C LYS A 71 11.05 12.47 13.89
N GLY A 72 11.71 13.01 12.86
CA GLY A 72 12.22 14.38 12.85
C GLY A 72 13.53 14.58 13.64
N LEU A 73 14.23 13.49 14.00
CA LEU A 73 15.59 13.56 14.53
C LEU A 73 16.56 12.99 13.49
N ALA A 74 17.63 13.72 13.20
CA ALA A 74 18.76 13.20 12.44
C ALA A 74 19.41 12.06 13.23
N VAL A 75 19.50 10.87 12.63
CA VAL A 75 20.09 9.69 13.25
C VAL A 75 21.23 9.20 12.36
N ASP A 76 22.38 8.93 12.97
CA ASP A 76 23.58 8.35 12.34
C ASP A 76 23.92 7.05 13.09
N PHE A 77 24.14 5.97 12.33
CA PHE A 77 24.42 4.56 12.69
C PHE A 77 23.62 3.91 13.86
#